data_AF-A0A936E2J2-F1
#
_entry.id   AF-A0A936E2J2-F1
#
_cell.length_a   1.000
_cell.length_b   1.000
_cell.length_c   1.000
_cell.angle_alpha   90.00
_cell.angle_beta   90.00
_cell.angle_gamma   90.00
#
_symmetry.space_group_name_H-M   'P 1'
#
loop_
_entity.id
_entity.type
_entity.pdbx_description
1 polymer ?
#
loop_
_entity_poly.entity_id
_entity_poly.type
_entity_poly.pdbx_seq_one_letter_code
_entity_poly.pdbx_strand_id
1 'polypeptide(L)'
;MFEAILMPASWNVENFDLYLNPNTAPPAFVDWLASWFGVVFDETWSLEKRRVVLTEIDKLLSRKGTKWALSRMLEIYLGEPAEIIEANQPPNTFTVRIPMRERDVKRPLIEQLIEAQKPGHTNYILEFATRARVDALSKLDF
;
A
#
# COMPACT_ATOMS: atom_id res chain seq x y z
N MET A 1 37.75 26.25 14.55
CA MET A 1 37.66 25.96 13.10
C MET A 1 36.96 24.63 12.83
N PHE A 2 37.31 23.53 13.51
CA PHE A 2 36.64 22.23 13.36
C PHE A 2 35.16 22.22 13.79
N GLU A 3 34.82 22.86 14.91
CA GLU A 3 33.44 22.96 15.41
C GLU A 3 32.44 23.51 14.37
N ALA A 4 32.83 24.54 13.62
CA ALA A 4 31.97 25.12 12.58
C ALA A 4 31.66 24.15 11.42
N ILE A 5 32.52 23.17 11.18
CA ILE A 5 32.34 22.14 10.15
C ILE A 5 31.50 20.97 10.69
N LEU A 6 31.65 20.64 11.98
CA LEU A 6 30.96 19.51 12.60
C LEU A 6 29.55 19.85 13.10
N MET A 7 29.28 21.11 13.46
CA MET A 7 27.97 21.55 13.97
C MET A 7 26.77 21.10 13.10
N PRO A 8 26.77 21.26 11.77
CA PRO A 8 25.65 20.78 10.94
C PRO A 8 25.47 19.26 10.98
N ALA A 9 26.57 18.50 11.11
CA ALA A 9 26.52 17.04 11.19
C ALA A 9 25.98 16.59 12.55
N SER A 10 26.46 17.21 13.65
CA SER A 10 25.94 16.96 15.00
C SER A 10 24.44 17.26 15.08
N TRP A 11 24.01 18.39 14.51
CA TRP A 11 22.59 18.76 14.50
C TRP A 11 21.71 17.75 13.74
N ASN A 12 22.19 17.20 12.62
CA ASN A 12 21.47 16.13 11.91
C ASN A 12 21.35 14.84 12.73
N VAL A 13 22.39 14.49 13.50
CA VAL A 13 22.38 13.31 14.37
C VAL A 13 21.42 13.52 15.54
N GLU A 14 21.46 14.70 16.16
CA GLU A 14 20.57 15.07 17.27
C GLU A 14 19.09 15.09 16.88
N ASN A 15 18.78 15.35 15.61
CA ASN A 15 17.40 15.41 15.08
C ASN A 15 17.08 14.24 14.12
N PHE A 16 17.82 13.14 14.21
CA PHE A 16 17.66 12.00 13.29
C PHE A 16 16.27 11.34 13.41
N ASP A 17 15.62 11.45 14.56
CA ASP A 17 14.25 10.99 14.80
C ASP A 17 13.24 11.64 13.83
N LEU A 18 13.47 12.89 13.40
CA LEU A 18 12.62 13.58 12.42
C LEU A 18 12.68 12.91 11.04
N TYR A 19 13.76 12.20 10.71
CA TYR A 19 13.90 11.45 9.48
C TYR A 19 13.21 10.08 9.55
N LEU A 20 13.01 9.54 10.75
CA LEU A 20 12.33 8.26 10.97
C LEU A 20 10.80 8.38 10.94
N ASN A 21 10.26 9.58 11.16
CA ASN A 21 8.83 9.83 11.03
C ASN A 21 8.48 10.21 9.57
N PRO A 22 7.65 9.41 8.86
CA PRO A 22 7.31 9.66 7.46
C PRO A 22 6.68 11.03 7.21
N ASN A 23 5.99 11.61 8.20
CA ASN A 23 5.30 12.89 8.06
C ASN A 23 6.26 14.08 8.12
N THR A 24 7.39 13.94 8.80
CA THR A 24 8.42 14.99 8.94
C THR A 24 9.62 14.76 8.03
N ALA A 25 9.85 13.51 7.59
CA ALA A 25 10.96 13.16 6.75
C ALA A 25 10.93 13.90 5.39
N PRO A 26 12.09 14.37 4.89
CA PRO A 26 12.19 14.93 3.54
C PRO A 26 11.71 13.94 2.46
N PRO A 27 11.12 14.39 1.35
CA PRO A 27 10.58 13.50 0.31
C PRO A 27 11.58 12.47 -0.22
N ALA A 28 12.85 12.87 -0.42
CA ALA A 28 13.90 11.98 -0.90
C ALA A 28 14.25 10.86 0.10
N PHE A 29 14.03 11.09 1.40
CA PHE A 29 14.31 10.12 2.45
C PHE A 29 13.18 9.09 2.61
N VAL A 30 11.94 9.45 2.25
CA VAL A 30 10.77 8.56 2.34
C VAL A 30 10.98 7.28 1.53
N ASP A 31 11.51 7.38 0.31
CA ASP A 31 11.76 6.21 -0.53
C ASP A 31 12.89 5.33 0.01
N TRP A 32 13.91 5.95 0.60
CA TRP A 32 14.98 5.22 1.27
C TRP A 32 14.48 4.48 2.52
N LEU A 33 13.66 5.13 3.34
CA LEU A 33 13.01 4.52 4.50
C LEU A 33 12.10 3.36 4.07
N ALA A 34 11.39 3.48 2.96
CA ALA A 34 10.55 2.41 2.41
C ALA A 34 11.34 1.16 2.03
N SER A 35 12.56 1.32 1.51
CA SER A 35 13.42 0.20 1.13
C SER A 35 13.79 -0.71 2.31
N TRP A 36 13.84 -0.18 3.54
CA TRP A 36 14.09 -0.98 4.75
C TRP A 36 13.01 -2.03 4.99
N PHE A 37 11.80 -1.74 4.52
CA PHE A 37 10.62 -2.61 4.66
C PHE A 37 10.35 -3.44 3.40
N GLY A 38 11.25 -3.39 2.41
CA GLY A 38 11.05 -4.05 1.12
C GLY A 38 9.90 -3.46 0.31
N VAL A 39 9.50 -2.21 0.58
CA VAL A 39 8.46 -1.50 -0.16
C VAL A 39 9.12 -0.63 -1.22
N VAL A 40 8.68 -0.78 -2.47
CA VAL A 40 9.14 0.05 -3.60
C VAL A 40 7.93 0.76 -4.18
N PHE A 41 8.03 2.08 -4.30
CA PHE A 41 7.01 2.92 -4.92
C PHE A 41 7.43 3.30 -6.32
N ASP A 42 6.48 3.28 -7.26
CA ASP A 42 6.68 3.85 -8.59
C ASP A 42 6.25 5.34 -8.63
N GLU A 43 6.35 5.96 -9.80
CA GLU A 43 6.00 7.37 -10.02
C GLU A 43 4.51 7.69 -9.83
N THR A 44 3.62 6.68 -9.81
CA THR A 44 2.17 6.91 -9.60
C THR A 44 1.80 7.16 -8.15
N TRP A 45 2.68 6.79 -7.23
CA TRP A 45 2.50 7.04 -5.81
C TRP A 45 2.82 8.50 -5.50
N SER A 46 1.79 9.29 -5.21
CA SER A 46 1.94 10.60 -4.57
C SER A 46 2.69 10.46 -3.24
N LEU A 47 3.48 11.46 -2.87
CA LEU A 47 4.20 11.50 -1.59
C LEU A 47 3.30 11.22 -0.39
N GLU A 48 2.08 11.74 -0.39
CA GLU A 48 1.09 11.55 0.67
C GLU A 48 0.77 10.06 0.88
N LYS A 49 0.45 9.33 -0.20
CA LYS A 49 0.21 7.88 -0.16
C LYS A 49 1.42 7.10 0.36
N ARG A 50 2.64 7.47 -0.07
CA ARG A 50 3.88 6.85 0.41
C ARG A 50 4.04 7.02 1.93
N ARG A 51 3.77 8.23 2.43
CA ARG A 51 3.80 8.54 3.87
C ARG A 51 2.75 7.77 4.66
N VAL A 52 1.54 7.63 4.12
CA VAL A 52 0.48 6.82 4.75
C VAL A 52 0.90 5.36 4.87
N VAL A 53 1.45 4.75 3.81
CA VAL A 53 1.98 3.37 3.85
C VAL A 53 3.04 3.23 4.93
N LEU A 54 4.02 4.15 4.99
CA LEU A 54 5.08 4.07 5.99
C LEU A 54 4.59 4.32 7.42
N THR A 55 3.57 5.15 7.59
CA THR A 55 2.95 5.38 8.90
C THR A 55 2.23 4.14 9.42
N GLU A 56 1.71 3.29 8.52
CA GLU A 56 0.96 2.07 8.86
C GLU A 56 1.78 0.78 8.63
N ILE A 57 3.09 0.91 8.38
CA ILE A 57 3.92 -0.20 7.90
C ILE A 57 3.99 -1.36 8.89
N ASP A 58 3.98 -1.06 10.19
CA ASP A 58 3.96 -2.05 11.27
C ASP A 58 2.72 -2.96 11.19
N LYS A 59 1.54 -2.36 10.99
CA LYS A 59 0.27 -3.07 10.86
C LYS A 59 0.17 -3.84 9.56
N LEU A 60 0.63 -3.23 8.46
CA LEU A 60 0.62 -3.86 7.14
C LEU A 60 1.52 -5.09 7.12
N LEU A 61 2.74 -5.00 7.66
CA LEU A 61 3.68 -6.11 7.69
C LEU A 61 3.33 -7.18 8.72
N SER A 62 2.87 -6.80 9.92
CA SER A 62 2.46 -7.78 10.95
C SER A 62 1.24 -8.61 10.54
N ARG A 63 0.43 -8.10 9.60
CA ARG A 63 -0.77 -8.76 9.07
C ARG A 63 -0.63 -9.14 7.60
N LYS A 64 0.59 -9.22 7.08
CA LYS A 64 0.87 -9.65 5.71
C LYS A 64 0.18 -10.99 5.43
N GLY A 65 -0.40 -11.16 4.24
CA GLY A 65 -1.14 -12.37 3.89
C GLY A 65 -2.61 -12.38 4.36
N THR A 66 -3.08 -11.35 5.04
CA THR A 66 -4.49 -11.24 5.43
C THR A 66 -5.29 -10.39 4.44
N LYS A 67 -6.60 -10.65 4.35
CA LYS A 67 -7.57 -9.80 3.65
C LYS A 67 -7.44 -8.33 4.09
N TRP A 68 -7.21 -8.09 5.38
CA TRP A 68 -7.08 -6.74 5.92
C TRP A 68 -5.88 -5.99 5.34
N ALA A 69 -4.69 -6.59 5.34
CA ALA A 69 -3.49 -5.93 4.85
C ALA A 69 -3.58 -5.64 3.33
N LEU A 70 -4.12 -6.60 2.56
CA LEU A 70 -4.34 -6.41 1.13
C LEU A 70 -5.37 -5.29 0.87
N SER A 71 -6.52 -5.32 1.56
CA SER A 71 -7.56 -4.30 1.42
C SER A 71 -7.03 -2.91 1.75
N ARG A 72 -6.25 -2.78 2.83
CA ARG A 72 -5.72 -1.49 3.27
C ARG A 72 -4.66 -0.95 2.32
N MET A 73 -3.76 -1.80 1.82
CA MET A 73 -2.75 -1.41 0.83
C MET A 73 -3.41 -0.92 -0.46
N LEU A 74 -4.43 -1.64 -0.95
CA LEU A 74 -5.20 -1.23 -2.13
C LEU A 74 -5.97 0.07 -1.88
N GLU A 75 -6.57 0.24 -0.70
CA GLU A 75 -7.28 1.46 -0.33
C GLU A 75 -6.35 2.68 -0.34
N ILE A 76 -5.14 2.58 0.22
CA ILE A 76 -4.18 3.69 0.19
C ILE A 76 -3.78 4.03 -1.25
N TYR A 77 -3.55 3.02 -2.09
CA TYR A 77 -3.17 3.24 -3.48
C TYR A 77 -4.31 3.84 -4.32
N LEU A 78 -5.52 3.31 -4.19
CA LEU A 78 -6.67 3.70 -5.01
C LEU A 78 -7.37 4.96 -4.47
N GLY A 79 -7.28 5.21 -3.16
CA GLY A 79 -8.07 6.22 -2.45
C GLY A 79 -9.48 5.75 -2.06
N GLU A 80 -9.90 4.55 -2.49
CA GLU A 80 -11.16 3.92 -2.14
C GLU A 80 -10.96 2.44 -1.77
N PRO A 81 -11.76 1.88 -0.84
CA PRO A 81 -11.62 0.49 -0.41
C PRO A 81 -11.96 -0.48 -1.54
N ALA A 82 -11.06 -1.43 -1.80
CA ALA A 82 -11.34 -2.58 -2.66
C ALA A 82 -12.15 -3.64 -1.90
N GLU A 83 -13.07 -4.31 -2.59
CA GLU A 83 -13.84 -5.40 -2.02
C GLU A 83 -13.08 -6.73 -2.25
N ILE A 84 -12.90 -7.52 -1.20
CA ILE A 84 -12.24 -8.84 -1.28
C ILE A 84 -13.25 -9.91 -0.90
N ILE A 85 -13.55 -10.82 -1.82
CA ILE A 85 -14.55 -11.87 -1.68
C ILE A 85 -13.84 -13.23 -1.65
N GLU A 86 -14.04 -13.96 -0.56
CA GLU A 86 -13.50 -15.31 -0.38
C GLU A 86 -14.51 -16.33 -0.89
N ALA A 87 -14.54 -16.53 -2.21
CA ALA A 87 -15.46 -17.49 -2.82
C ALA A 87 -14.98 -18.95 -2.69
N ASN A 88 -13.68 -19.16 -2.43
CA ASN A 88 -13.01 -20.48 -2.38
C ASN A 88 -13.37 -21.42 -3.55
N GLN A 89 -13.75 -20.84 -4.68
CA GLN A 89 -14.11 -21.52 -5.91
C GLN A 89 -13.44 -20.77 -7.08
N PRO A 90 -12.38 -21.34 -7.70
CA PRO A 90 -11.71 -22.61 -7.38
C PRO A 90 -11.00 -22.58 -6.01
N PRO A 91 -10.57 -23.76 -5.47
CA PRO A 91 -9.95 -23.84 -4.16
C PRO A 91 -8.78 -22.85 -3.98
N ASN A 92 -8.67 -22.28 -2.78
CA ASN A 92 -7.66 -21.28 -2.43
C ASN A 92 -7.71 -20.07 -3.38
N THR A 93 -8.90 -19.57 -3.72
CA THR A 93 -9.05 -18.38 -4.57
C THR A 93 -9.90 -17.32 -3.90
N PHE A 94 -9.42 -16.07 -3.96
CA PHE A 94 -10.19 -14.88 -3.58
C PHE A 94 -10.37 -13.96 -4.79
N THR A 95 -11.47 -13.21 -4.80
CA THR A 95 -11.73 -12.20 -5.83
C THR A 95 -11.45 -10.83 -5.26
N VAL A 96 -10.65 -10.03 -5.95
CA VAL A 96 -10.41 -8.62 -5.64
C VAL A 96 -11.22 -7.79 -6.62
N ARG A 97 -12.22 -7.07 -6.12
CA ARG A 97 -13.06 -6.15 -6.87
C ARG A 97 -12.61 -4.72 -6.64
N ILE A 98 -12.21 -4.07 -7.73
CA ILE A 98 -11.74 -2.69 -7.73
C ILE A 98 -12.92 -1.79 -8.13
N PRO A 99 -13.28 -0.76 -7.31
CA PRO A 99 -14.43 0.11 -7.55
C PRO A 99 -14.27 1.12 -8.72
N MET A 100 -13.32 0.87 -9.62
CA MET A 100 -12.89 1.78 -10.69
C MET A 100 -12.84 1.06 -12.04
N ARG A 101 -12.75 1.82 -13.14
CA ARG A 101 -12.59 1.22 -14.47
C ARG A 101 -11.11 0.86 -14.69
N GLU A 102 -10.85 -0.25 -15.38
CA GLU A 102 -9.48 -0.73 -15.65
C GLU A 102 -8.60 0.33 -16.34
N ARG A 103 -9.18 1.18 -17.20
CA ARG A 103 -8.44 2.27 -17.88
C ARG A 103 -7.97 3.40 -16.98
N ASP A 104 -8.59 3.57 -15.81
CA ASP A 104 -8.30 4.68 -14.90
C ASP A 104 -7.19 4.30 -13.90
N VAL A 105 -6.72 3.04 -13.94
CA VAL A 105 -5.73 2.50 -13.00
C VAL A 105 -4.63 1.70 -13.73
N LYS A 106 -3.41 1.71 -13.18
CA LYS A 106 -2.33 0.86 -13.71
C LYS A 106 -2.46 -0.57 -13.17
N ARG A 107 -3.08 -1.44 -13.96
CA ARG A 107 -3.26 -2.86 -13.63
C ARG A 107 -1.98 -3.59 -13.20
N PRO A 108 -0.80 -3.44 -13.87
CA PRO A 108 0.41 -4.15 -13.45
C PRO A 108 0.82 -3.84 -12.01
N LEU A 109 0.58 -2.60 -11.55
CA LEU A 109 0.92 -2.20 -10.20
C LEU A 109 -0.06 -2.79 -9.17
N ILE A 110 -1.35 -2.87 -9.51
CA ILE A 110 -2.34 -3.56 -8.66
C ILE A 110 -1.96 -5.03 -8.52
N GLU A 111 -1.61 -5.69 -9.62
CA GLU A 111 -1.16 -7.09 -9.59
C GLU A 111 0.12 -7.25 -8.76
N GLN A 112 1.09 -6.34 -8.88
CA GLN A 112 2.28 -6.32 -8.03
C GLN A 112 1.95 -6.15 -6.55
N LEU A 113 1.01 -5.26 -6.20
CA LEU A 113 0.58 -5.07 -4.81
C LEU A 113 -0.12 -6.31 -4.26
N ILE A 114 -0.97 -6.95 -5.07
CA ILE A 114 -1.64 -8.20 -4.71
C ILE A 114 -0.58 -9.29 -4.49
N GLU A 115 0.34 -9.49 -5.42
CA GLU A 115 1.39 -10.51 -5.32
C GLU A 115 2.35 -10.26 -4.15
N ALA A 116 2.66 -8.99 -3.83
CA ALA A 116 3.48 -8.65 -2.68
C ALA A 116 2.81 -9.02 -1.34
N GLN A 117 1.48 -8.98 -1.27
CA GLN A 117 0.70 -9.17 -0.03
C GLN A 117 0.03 -10.54 0.09
N LYS A 118 -0.17 -11.23 -1.02
CA LYS A 118 -0.85 -12.52 -1.12
C LYS A 118 -0.05 -13.63 -0.40
N PRO A 119 -0.72 -14.56 0.31
CA PRO A 119 -0.07 -15.79 0.78
C PRO A 119 0.40 -16.64 -0.41
N GLY A 120 1.59 -17.24 -0.33
CA GLY A 120 2.22 -17.97 -1.46
C GLY A 120 1.41 -19.14 -2.04
N HIS A 121 0.39 -19.64 -1.33
CA HIS A 121 -0.51 -20.72 -1.77
C HIS A 121 -1.91 -20.22 -2.20
N THR A 122 -2.03 -18.91 -2.30
CA THR A 122 -3.13 -18.07 -2.81
C THR A 122 -3.41 -18.21 -4.32
N ASN A 123 -4.63 -18.12 -4.83
CA ASN A 123 -4.91 -17.62 -6.18
C ASN A 123 -5.83 -16.40 -6.08
N TYR A 124 -5.82 -15.52 -7.09
CA TYR A 124 -6.70 -14.37 -7.12
C TYR A 124 -7.34 -14.16 -8.48
N ILE A 125 -8.55 -13.61 -8.46
CA ILE A 125 -9.24 -13.08 -9.64
C ILE A 125 -9.36 -11.58 -9.45
N LEU A 126 -8.97 -10.80 -10.45
CA LEU A 126 -9.07 -9.34 -10.43
C LEU A 126 -10.25 -8.90 -11.30
N GLU A 127 -11.22 -8.22 -10.68
CA GLU A 127 -12.41 -7.70 -11.33
C GLU A 127 -12.49 -6.19 -11.19
N PHE A 128 -12.89 -5.50 -12.25
CA PHE A 128 -13.13 -4.05 -12.25
C PHE A 128 -14.63 -3.80 -12.35
N ALA A 129 -15.21 -3.20 -11.31
CA ALA A 129 -16.64 -2.90 -11.28
C ALA A 129 -16.84 -1.49 -10.71
N THR A 130 -17.50 -0.61 -11.46
CA THR A 130 -17.86 0.71 -10.93
C THR A 130 -18.78 0.55 -9.73
N ARG A 131 -18.61 1.35 -8.67
CA ARG A 131 -19.34 1.25 -7.40
C ARG A 131 -20.87 1.14 -7.53
N ALA A 132 -21.47 1.79 -8.52
CA ALA A 132 -22.89 1.66 -8.85
C ALA A 132 -23.35 0.21 -9.15
N ARG A 133 -22.43 -0.65 -9.60
CA ARG A 133 -22.67 -2.09 -9.87
C ARG A 133 -22.29 -2.97 -8.67
N VAL A 134 -21.33 -2.55 -7.84
CA VAL A 134 -20.92 -3.24 -6.61
C VAL A 134 -22.06 -3.24 -5.59
N ASP A 135 -22.68 -2.07 -5.36
CA ASP A 135 -23.83 -1.91 -4.45
C ASP A 135 -25.10 -2.63 -4.95
N ALA A 136 -25.19 -2.89 -6.26
CA ALA A 136 -26.31 -3.61 -6.86
C ALA A 136 -26.16 -5.13 -6.73
N LEU A 137 -24.93 -5.66 -6.81
CA LEU A 137 -24.65 -7.09 -6.66
C LEU A 137 -24.71 -7.55 -5.20
N SER A 138 -24.25 -6.73 -4.24
CA SER A 138 -24.35 -7.04 -2.81
C SER A 138 -25.79 -7.09 -2.28
N LYS A 139 -26.76 -6.52 -3.01
CA LYS A 139 -28.20 -6.56 -2.68
C LYS A 139 -28.95 -7.75 -3.29
N LEU A 140 -28.33 -8.52 -4.19
CA LEU A 140 -28.95 -9.67 -4.86
C LEU A 140 -28.61 -11.02 -4.18
N ASP A 141 -27.73 -11.02 -3.18
CA ASP A 141 -27.31 -12.21 -2.42
C ASP A 141 -28.12 -12.42 -1.11
N PHE A 142 -29.37 -11.92 -1.04
CA PHE A 142 -30.32 -12.14 0.08
C PHE A 142 -31.54 -12.99 -0.33
#